data_AF-A0A955DB23-F1
#
_entry.id   AF-A0A955DB23-F1
#
_cell.length_a   1.000
_cell.length_b   1.000
_cell.length_c   1.000
_cell.angle_alpha   90.00
_cell.angle_beta   90.00
_cell.angle_gamma   90.00
#
_symmetry.space_group_name_H-M   'P 1'
#
loop_
_entity.id
_entity.type
_entity.pdbx_description
1 polymer ?
#
loop_
_entity_poly.entity_id
_entity_poly.type
_entity_poly.pdbx_seq_one_letter_code
_entity_poly.pdbx_strand_id
1 'polypeptide(L)'
;MNIKRIVIEGADESVKISRTDAGAQVSVERFTRRDGVHDHIIAEFGRDEPREERYAKALEVAKFVYGKDRQGRAAATNSMVHDVHNEMERVAGC
;
A
#
# COMPACT_ATOMS: atom_id res chain seq x y z
N MET A 1 -16.96 4.38 -8.81
CA MET A 1 -16.58 2.95 -8.89
C MET A 1 -16.39 2.43 -7.46
N ASN A 2 -16.91 1.25 -7.10
CA ASN A 2 -16.79 0.69 -5.75
C ASN A 2 -15.85 -0.52 -5.74
N ILE A 3 -14.58 -0.28 -5.42
CA ILE A 3 -13.55 -1.32 -5.40
C ILE A 3 -13.38 -1.82 -3.97
N LYS A 4 -13.58 -3.13 -3.77
CA LYS A 4 -13.36 -3.76 -2.45
C LYS A 4 -11.89 -4.05 -2.18
N ARG A 5 -11.15 -4.48 -3.21
CA ARG A 5 -9.74 -4.86 -3.09
C ARG A 5 -9.03 -4.79 -4.44
N ILE A 6 -7.76 -4.40 -4.41
CA ILE A 6 -6.79 -4.54 -5.50
C ILE A 6 -5.59 -5.34 -4.97
N VAL A 7 -4.97 -6.13 -5.85
CA VAL A 7 -3.70 -6.79 -5.58
C VAL A 7 -2.69 -6.29 -6.60
N ILE A 8 -1.54 -5.83 -6.12
CA ILE A 8 -0.40 -5.39 -6.93
C ILE A 8 0.69 -6.44 -6.74
N GLU A 9 1.26 -6.93 -7.84
CA GLU A 9 2.48 -7.73 -7.79
C GLU A 9 3.63 -6.83 -7.33
N GLY A 10 4.11 -7.06 -6.11
CA GLY A 10 5.26 -6.34 -5.57
C GLY A 10 6.58 -7.03 -5.92
N ALA A 11 7.69 -6.38 -5.58
CA ALA A 11 9.02 -6.85 -5.91
C ALA A 11 9.36 -8.20 -5.25
N ASP A 12 8.94 -8.38 -4.00
CA ASP A 12 9.19 -9.59 -3.21
C ASP A 12 7.88 -10.30 -2.79
N GLU A 13 6.83 -9.54 -2.52
CA GLU A 13 5.53 -10.02 -2.02
C GLU A 13 4.37 -9.24 -2.64
N SER A 14 3.21 -9.89 -2.84
CA SER A 14 2.02 -9.20 -3.35
C SER A 14 1.48 -8.20 -2.33
N VAL A 15 1.17 -7.00 -2.80
CA VAL A 15 0.60 -5.92 -1.99
C VAL A 15 -0.91 -5.88 -2.20
N LYS A 16 -1.66 -6.06 -1.12
CA LYS A 16 -3.14 -6.06 -1.11
C LYS A 16 -3.62 -4.71 -0.59
N ILE A 17 -4.39 -3.97 -1.40
CA ILE A 17 -5.09 -2.74 -0.98
C ILE A 17 -6.56 -3.08 -0.81
N SER A 18 -7.09 -3.01 0.42
CA SER A 18 -8.47 -3.37 0.75
C SER A 18 -9.24 -2.18 1.29
N ARG A 19 -10.47 -1.98 0.82
CA ARG A 19 -11.37 -0.94 1.34
C ARG A 19 -11.74 -1.26 2.79
N THR A 20 -11.78 -0.22 3.62
CA THR A 20 -12.31 -0.24 4.98
C THR A 20 -13.47 0.75 5.09
N ASP A 21 -14.18 0.75 6.21
CA ASP A 21 -15.29 1.69 6.44
C ASP A 21 -14.81 3.14 6.42
N ALA A 22 -13.59 3.39 6.92
CA ALA A 22 -12.97 4.71 7.03
C ALA A 22 -11.98 5.07 5.89
N GLY A 23 -11.73 4.17 4.94
CA GLY A 23 -10.78 4.41 3.85
C GLY A 23 -10.25 3.11 3.23
N ALA A 24 -8.95 2.86 3.35
CA ALA A 24 -8.31 1.64 2.88
C ALA A 24 -7.21 1.16 3.83
N GLN A 25 -6.89 -0.13 3.79
CA GLN A 25 -5.69 -0.69 4.40
C GLN A 25 -4.84 -1.34 3.33
N VAL A 26 -3.54 -1.32 3.52
CA VAL A 26 -2.56 -1.99 2.67
C VAL A 26 -1.86 -3.06 3.49
N SER A 27 -1.86 -4.29 2.98
CA SER A 27 -1.24 -5.43 3.64
C SER A 27 -0.42 -6.26 2.67
N VAL A 28 0.53 -7.00 3.22
CA VAL A 28 1.31 -8.01 2.51
C VAL A 28 1.16 -9.34 3.22
N GLU A 29 1.28 -10.44 2.48
CA GLU A 29 1.14 -11.77 3.06
C GLU A 29 2.46 -12.21 3.69
N ARG A 30 2.44 -12.54 4.99
CA ARG A 30 3.62 -12.98 5.72
C ARG A 30 3.41 -14.31 6.40
N PHE A 31 4.50 -15.07 6.49
CA PHE A 31 4.56 -16.26 7.31
C PHE A 31 5.31 -15.98 8.62
N THR A 32 4.68 -16.25 9.76
CA THR A 32 5.37 -16.35 11.05
C THR A 32 5.20 -17.74 11.63
N ARG A 33 6.17 -18.19 12.44
CA ARG A 33 6.09 -19.50 13.11
C ARG A 33 4.88 -19.62 14.05
N ARG A 34 4.41 -18.49 14.59
CA ARG A 34 3.30 -18.45 15.55
C ARG A 34 1.94 -18.49 14.87
N ASP A 35 1.77 -17.70 13.82
CA ASP A 35 0.46 -17.39 13.25
C ASP A 35 0.25 -18.01 11.86
N GLY A 36 1.28 -18.69 11.32
CA GLY A 36 1.26 -19.21 9.96
C GLY A 36 1.23 -18.07 8.94
N VAL A 37 0.54 -18.28 7.82
CA VAL A 37 0.32 -17.28 6.77
C VAL A 37 -0.78 -16.31 7.21
N HIS A 38 -0.46 -15.02 7.28
CA HIS A 38 -1.40 -13.97 7.66
C HIS A 38 -1.09 -12.66 6.92
N ASP A 39 -2.08 -11.79 6.84
CA ASP A 39 -1.89 -10.45 6.29
C ASP A 39 -1.23 -9.54 7.35
N HIS A 40 -0.08 -8.99 7.01
CA HIS A 40 0.61 -7.98 7.79
C HIS A 40 0.28 -6.59 7.22
N ILE A 41 -0.35 -5.74 8.04
CA ILE A 41 -0.71 -4.38 7.65
C ILE A 41 0.55 -3.52 7.62
N ILE A 42 0.81 -2.89 6.47
CA ILE A 42 1.97 -2.02 6.25
C ILE A 42 1.59 -0.54 6.18
N ALA A 43 0.34 -0.24 5.82
CA ALA A 43 -0.19 1.11 5.86
C ALA A 43 -1.71 1.10 6.07
N GLU A 44 -2.21 2.07 6.82
CA GLU A 44 -3.64 2.37 6.91
C GLU A 44 -3.87 3.76 6.34
N PHE A 45 -4.94 3.91 5.59
CA PHE A 45 -5.27 5.11 4.84
C PHE A 45 -6.68 5.55 5.25
N GLY A 46 -6.80 6.76 5.79
CA GLY A 46 -8.09 7.37 6.14
C GLY A 46 -8.56 8.34 5.04
N ARG A 47 -9.88 8.40 4.78
CA ARG A 47 -10.42 9.35 3.78
C ARG A 47 -10.20 10.81 4.16
N ASP A 48 -10.25 11.10 5.46
CA ASP A 48 -10.17 12.46 6.00
C ASP A 48 -8.72 12.93 6.25
N GLU A 49 -7.73 12.08 5.94
CA GLU A 49 -6.32 12.42 6.13
C GLU A 49 -5.83 13.43 5.08
N PRO A 50 -4.96 14.38 5.46
CA PRO A 50 -4.34 15.30 4.53
C PRO A 50 -3.63 14.56 3.39
N ARG A 51 -3.70 15.13 2.18
CA ARG A 51 -3.10 14.52 0.98
C ARG A 51 -1.62 14.18 1.17
N GLU A 52 -0.86 15.05 1.84
CA GLU A 52 0.57 14.85 2.09
C GLU A 52 0.85 13.64 2.98
N GLU A 53 0.04 13.41 4.02
CA GLU A 53 0.15 12.23 4.88
C GLU A 53 -0.18 10.94 4.09
N ARG A 54 -1.23 11.00 3.25
CA ARG A 54 -1.61 9.90 2.38
C ARG A 54 -0.53 9.60 1.33
N TYR A 55 0.16 10.62 0.83
CA TYR A 55 1.28 10.45 -0.09
C TYR A 55 2.51 9.86 0.60
N ALA A 56 2.82 10.28 1.83
CA ALA A 56 3.90 9.69 2.63
C ALA A 56 3.68 8.18 2.85
N LYS A 57 2.43 7.77 3.13
CA LYS A 57 2.05 6.35 3.24
C LYS A 57 2.20 5.61 1.91
N ALA A 58 1.82 6.22 0.79
CA ALA A 58 2.04 5.64 -0.54
C ALA A 58 3.54 5.44 -0.84
N LEU A 59 4.41 6.34 -0.37
CA LEU A 59 5.86 6.20 -0.50
C LEU A 59 6.40 4.99 0.29
N GLU A 60 5.86 4.72 1.48
CA GLU A 60 6.18 3.49 2.21
C GLU A 60 5.68 2.23 1.49
N VAL A 61 4.44 2.25 0.98
CA VAL A 61 3.88 1.14 0.19
C VAL A 61 4.69 0.89 -1.09
N ALA A 62 5.17 1.94 -1.74
CA ALA A 62 5.99 1.84 -2.95
C ALA A 62 7.30 1.05 -2.72
N LYS A 63 7.82 1.00 -1.48
CA LYS A 63 8.98 0.16 -1.13
C LYS A 63 8.68 -1.34 -1.23
N PHE A 64 7.42 -1.74 -1.03
CA PHE A 64 6.97 -3.12 -1.18
C PHE A 64 6.60 -3.43 -2.62
N VAL A 65 6.01 -2.47 -3.33
CA VAL A 65 5.64 -2.63 -4.75
C VAL A 65 6.89 -2.71 -5.63
N TYR A 66 7.82 -1.77 -5.50
CA TYR A 66 8.96 -1.64 -6.41
C TYR A 66 10.30 -2.09 -5.80
N GLY A 67 10.29 -2.49 -4.52
CA GLY A 67 11.50 -2.79 -3.78
C GLY A 67 12.22 -1.53 -3.27
N LYS A 68 13.40 -1.74 -2.69
CA LYS A 68 14.20 -0.67 -2.08
C LYS A 68 15.50 -0.44 -2.84
N ASP A 69 15.92 0.82 -2.92
CA ASP A 69 17.24 1.20 -3.41
C ASP A 69 18.32 0.94 -2.34
N ARG A 70 19.58 1.23 -2.69
CA ARG A 70 20.73 1.08 -1.77
C ARG A 70 20.66 1.97 -0.52
N GLN A 71 19.83 3.01 -0.53
CA GLN A 71 19.62 3.93 0.59
C GLN A 71 18.36 3.57 1.41
N GLY A 72 17.67 2.49 1.07
CA GLY A 72 16.44 2.05 1.73
C GLY A 72 15.18 2.82 1.31
N ARG A 73 15.26 3.64 0.25
CA ARG A 73 14.13 4.37 -0.33
C ARG A 73 13.40 3.47 -1.32
N ALA A 74 12.17 3.82 -1.69
CA ALA A 74 11.47 3.10 -2.75
C ALA A 74 12.29 3.20 -4.05
N ALA A 75 12.51 2.07 -4.72
CA ALA A 75 13.18 2.03 -6.03
C ALA A 75 12.22 2.47 -7.15
N ALA A 76 11.63 3.66 -7.00
CA ALA A 76 10.54 4.16 -7.83
C ALA A 76 10.73 5.65 -8.12
N THR A 77 10.25 6.10 -9.29
CA THR A 77 10.16 7.53 -9.60
C THR A 77 8.95 8.15 -8.90
N ASN A 78 8.90 9.49 -8.83
CA ASN A 78 7.73 10.19 -8.28
C ASN A 78 6.44 9.79 -8.99
N SER A 79 6.44 9.64 -10.32
CA SER A 79 5.26 9.23 -11.08
C SER A 79 4.76 7.84 -10.67
N MET A 80 5.67 6.90 -10.43
CA MET A 80 5.32 5.54 -9.98
C MET A 80 4.76 5.54 -8.54
N VAL A 81 5.28 6.40 -7.66
CA VAL A 81 4.70 6.59 -6.31
C VAL A 81 3.29 7.19 -6.41
N HIS A 82 3.07 8.12 -7.35
CA HIS A 82 1.75 8.64 -7.64
C HIS A 82 0.78 7.56 -8.15
N ASP A 83 1.23 6.61 -8.96
CA ASP A 83 0.39 5.50 -9.40
C ASP A 83 -0.10 4.65 -8.20
N VAL A 84 0.80 4.31 -7.27
CA VAL A 84 0.44 3.62 -6.03
C VAL A 84 -0.54 4.45 -5.20
N HIS A 85 -0.26 5.74 -5.04
CA HIS A 85 -1.15 6.65 -4.31
C HIS A 85 -2.55 6.71 -4.93
N ASN A 86 -2.65 6.83 -6.25
CA ASN A 86 -3.92 6.89 -6.96
C ASN A 86 -4.73 5.60 -6.77
N GLU A 87 -4.08 4.42 -6.79
CA GLU A 87 -4.79 3.17 -6.54
C GLU A 87 -5.26 3.06 -5.07
N MET A 88 -4.48 3.56 -4.12
CA MET A 88 -4.91 3.66 -2.72
C MET A 88 -6.13 4.58 -2.57
N GLU A 89 -6.09 5.79 -3.17
CA GLU A 89 -7.21 6.74 -3.19
C GLU A 89 -8.47 6.13 -3.82
N ARG A 90 -8.30 5.46 -4.96
CA ARG A 90 -9.38 4.81 -5.69
C ARG A 90 -10.07 3.71 -4.90
N VAL A 91 -9.31 2.89 -4.17
CA VAL A 91 -9.88 1.86 -3.28
C VAL A 91 -10.58 2.49 -2.09
N ALA A 92 -9.96 3.49 -1.47
CA ALA A 92 -10.51 4.20 -0.33
C ALA A 92 -11.78 4.99 -0.67
N GLY A 93 -11.93 5.44 -1.92
CA GLY A 93 -13.05 6.23 -2.39
C GLY A 93 -12.87 7.74 -2.19
N CYS A 94 -11.63 8.22 -2.32
CA CYS A 94 -11.28 9.64 -2.26
C CYS A 94 -11.07 10.25 -3.64
#